data_AF-A0A934XCZ1-F1
#
_entry.id   AF-A0A934XCZ1-F1
#
_cell.length_a   1.000
_cell.length_b   1.000
_cell.length_c   1.000
_cell.angle_alpha   90.00
_cell.angle_beta   90.00
_cell.angle_gamma   90.00
#
_symmetry.space_group_name_H-M   'P 1'
#
loop_
_entity.id
_entity.type
_entity.pdbx_description
1 polymer ?
#
loop_
_entity_poly.entity_id
_entity_poly.type
_entity_poly.pdbx_seq_one_letter_code
_entity_poly.pdbx_strand_id
1 'polypeptide(L)'
;MSTTTIRIEDDLKARVAAAAQQMGKSSHAFIVDALAQTVEQVELDAAFHTLADERWANIRTTGKTVAWDDAKAYLTARANVAGNGEKVVKPTARKLGK
;
A
#
# COMPACT_ATOMS: atom_id res chain seq x y z
N MET A 1 -27.14 6.22 13.78
CA MET A 1 -26.08 6.68 12.85
C MET A 1 -26.23 8.17 12.65
N SER A 2 -25.14 8.94 12.65
CA SER A 2 -25.18 10.39 12.39
C SER A 2 -25.12 10.65 10.89
N THR A 3 -25.99 11.51 10.38
CA THR A 3 -25.98 11.92 8.97
C THR A 3 -25.06 13.14 8.83
N THR A 4 -24.02 13.02 8.02
CA THR A 4 -23.12 14.14 7.70
C THR A 4 -23.50 14.71 6.33
N THR A 5 -23.83 15.99 6.26
CA THR A 5 -24.11 16.68 5.00
C THR A 5 -22.83 17.23 4.40
N ILE A 6 -22.43 16.70 3.23
CA ILE A 6 -21.24 17.14 2.49
C ILE A 6 -21.71 18.00 1.31
N ARG A 7 -21.19 19.21 1.19
CA ARG A 7 -21.47 20.09 0.05
C ARG A 7 -20.45 19.78 -1.06
N ILE A 8 -20.96 19.50 -2.25
CA ILE A 8 -20.16 19.21 -3.45
C ILE A 8 -20.64 20.10 -4.59
N GLU A 9 -19.71 20.51 -5.45
CA GLU A 9 -20.01 21.27 -6.67
C GLU A 9 -20.84 20.44 -7.66
N ASP A 10 -21.65 21.11 -8.47
CA ASP A 10 -22.58 20.44 -9.40
C ASP A 10 -21.86 19.56 -10.44
N ASP A 11 -20.67 19.96 -10.89
CA ASP A 11 -19.83 19.16 -11.79
C ASP A 11 -19.43 17.82 -11.13
N LEU A 12 -18.96 17.88 -9.88
CA LEU A 12 -18.56 16.69 -9.14
C LEU A 12 -19.76 15.78 -8.88
N LYS A 13 -20.92 16.36 -8.56
CA LYS A 13 -22.17 15.62 -8.37
C LYS A 13 -22.57 14.84 -9.64
N ALA A 14 -22.45 15.44 -10.82
CA ALA A 14 -22.75 14.79 -12.09
C ALA A 14 -21.79 13.62 -12.37
N ARG A 15 -20.48 13.83 -12.12
CA ARG A 15 -19.45 12.79 -12.29
C ARG A 15 -19.64 11.62 -11.33
N VAL A 16 -19.98 11.89 -10.08
CA VAL A 16 -20.30 10.85 -9.08
C VAL A 16 -21.53 10.04 -9.48
N ALA A 17 -22.59 10.69 -9.98
CA ALA A 17 -23.78 9.99 -10.44
C ALA A 17 -23.47 9.05 -11.63
N ALA A 18 -22.67 9.52 -12.59
CA ALA A 18 -22.25 8.70 -13.74
C ALA A 18 -21.39 7.50 -13.29
N ALA A 19 -20.43 7.71 -12.38
CA ALA A 19 -19.58 6.64 -11.85
C ALA A 19 -20.39 5.61 -11.04
N ALA A 20 -21.33 6.08 -10.22
CA ALA A 20 -22.23 5.21 -9.46
C ALA A 20 -23.10 4.34 -10.39
N GLN A 21 -23.63 4.93 -11.48
CA GLN A 21 -24.42 4.19 -12.46
C GLN A 21 -23.60 3.12 -13.17
N GLN A 22 -22.35 3.39 -13.53
CA GLN A 22 -21.44 2.40 -14.12
C GLN A 22 -21.18 1.20 -13.18
N MET A 23 -21.18 1.44 -11.88
CA MET A 23 -21.01 0.41 -10.85
C MET A 23 -22.33 -0.23 -10.40
N GLY A 24 -23.48 0.18 -10.97
CA GLY A 24 -24.80 -0.29 -10.56
C GLY A 24 -25.19 0.11 -9.12
N LYS A 25 -24.61 1.19 -8.58
CA LYS A 25 -24.81 1.69 -7.21
C LYS A 25 -25.56 3.02 -7.21
N SER A 26 -26.14 3.37 -6.06
CA SER A 26 -26.64 4.73 -5.83
C SER A 26 -25.48 5.69 -5.57
N SER A 27 -25.65 6.99 -5.85
CA SER A 27 -24.63 8.01 -5.57
C SER A 27 -24.22 8.03 -4.10
N HIS A 28 -25.17 7.81 -3.18
CA HIS A 28 -24.87 7.72 -1.75
C HIS A 28 -23.96 6.53 -1.43
N ALA A 29 -24.31 5.32 -1.90
CA ALA A 29 -23.50 4.13 -1.66
C ALA A 29 -22.09 4.29 -2.25
N PHE A 30 -21.99 4.84 -3.46
CA PHE A 30 -20.71 5.15 -4.09
C PHE A 30 -19.85 6.11 -3.26
N ILE A 31 -20.43 7.19 -2.73
CA ILE A 31 -19.69 8.16 -1.90
C ILE A 31 -19.19 7.51 -0.61
N VAL A 32 -20.01 6.70 0.06
CA VAL A 32 -19.61 6.00 1.29
C VAL A 32 -18.46 5.03 1.02
N ASP A 33 -18.57 4.24 -0.05
CA ASP A 33 -17.51 3.30 -0.45
C ASP A 33 -16.20 4.03 -0.79
N ALA A 34 -16.30 5.14 -1.53
CA ALA A 34 -15.14 5.96 -1.88
C ALA A 34 -14.45 6.55 -0.65
N LEU A 35 -15.21 7.00 0.35
CA LEU A 35 -14.65 7.50 1.61
C LEU A 35 -14.00 6.36 2.42
N ALA A 36 -14.64 5.20 2.51
CA ALA A 36 -14.07 4.04 3.18
C ALA A 36 -12.74 3.62 2.55
N GLN A 37 -12.70 3.53 1.21
CA GLN A 37 -11.48 3.22 0.48
C GLN A 37 -10.40 4.29 0.68
N THR A 38 -10.77 5.57 0.69
CA THR A 38 -9.80 6.66 0.90
C THR A 38 -9.20 6.60 2.30
N VAL A 39 -10.02 6.34 3.33
CA VAL A 39 -9.53 6.18 4.71
C VAL A 39 -8.57 4.99 4.80
N GLU A 40 -8.94 3.83 4.24
CA GLU A 40 -8.07 2.65 4.24
C GLU A 40 -6.74 2.94 3.54
N GLN A 41 -6.75 3.62 2.38
CA GLN A 41 -5.52 4.00 1.69
C GLN A 41 -4.63 4.91 2.54
N VAL A 42 -5.21 5.93 3.20
CA VAL A 42 -4.46 6.82 4.09
C VAL A 42 -3.84 6.07 5.26
N GLU A 43 -4.58 5.11 5.85
CA GLU A 43 -4.07 4.27 6.93
C GLU A 43 -2.91 3.38 6.47
N LEU A 44 -3.04 2.76 5.28
CA LEU A 44 -1.98 1.95 4.68
C LEU A 44 -0.73 2.77 4.36
N ASP A 45 -0.89 3.97 3.80
CA ASP A 45 0.21 4.88 3.49
C ASP A 45 0.91 5.33 4.77
N ALA A 46 0.16 5.72 5.80
CA ALA A 46 0.72 6.11 7.10
C ALA A 46 1.49 4.96 7.76
N ALA A 47 0.96 3.74 7.72
CA ALA A 47 1.64 2.55 8.23
C ALA A 47 2.92 2.24 7.42
N PHE A 48 2.87 2.38 6.10
CA PHE A 48 4.02 2.19 5.22
C PHE A 48 5.13 3.22 5.49
N HIS A 49 4.77 4.50 5.64
CA HIS A 49 5.72 5.57 5.97
C HIS A 49 6.37 5.34 7.33
N THR A 50 5.58 4.99 8.35
CA THR A 50 6.10 4.66 9.69
C THR A 50 7.13 3.53 9.62
N LEU A 51 6.79 2.44 8.91
CA LEU A 51 7.70 1.31 8.72
C LEU A 51 8.97 1.70 7.95
N ALA A 52 8.85 2.57 6.94
CA ALA A 52 9.97 3.08 6.17
C ALA A 52 10.92 3.90 7.04
N ASP A 53 10.38 4.78 7.89
CA ASP A 53 11.15 5.60 8.83
C ASP A 53 11.88 4.75 9.87
N GLU A 54 11.22 3.74 10.43
CA GLU A 54 11.85 2.78 11.35
C GLU A 54 13.02 2.04 10.68
N ARG A 55 12.81 1.55 9.46
CA ARG A 55 13.85 0.86 8.68
C ARG A 55 15.00 1.81 8.35
N TRP A 56 14.69 3.05 7.98
CA TRP A 56 15.70 4.06 7.69
C TRP A 56 16.52 4.42 8.94
N ALA A 57 15.90 4.58 10.09
CA ALA A 57 16.60 4.78 11.36
C ALA A 57 17.55 3.62 11.70
N ASN A 58 17.11 2.37 11.47
CA ASN A 58 17.94 1.18 11.66
C ASN A 58 19.14 1.17 10.69
N ILE A 59 18.92 1.47 9.42
CA ILE A 59 20.01 1.57 8.42
C ILE A 59 21.00 2.67 8.82
N ARG A 60 20.54 3.84 9.23
CA ARG A 60 21.41 4.93 9.69
C ARG A 60 22.23 4.53 10.91
N THR A 61 21.66 3.76 11.84
CA THR A 61 22.32 3.34 13.07
C THR A 61 23.33 2.21 12.82
N THR A 62 22.97 1.21 12.02
CA THR A 62 23.76 -0.02 11.87
C THR A 62 24.69 0.02 10.65
N GLY A 63 24.35 0.83 9.65
CA GLY A 63 24.96 0.82 8.31
C GLY A 63 24.72 -0.49 7.54
N LYS A 64 23.85 -1.38 8.03
CA LYS A 64 23.61 -2.69 7.41
C LYS A 64 22.46 -2.58 6.41
N THR A 65 22.69 -3.03 5.19
CA THR A 65 21.70 -3.10 4.13
C THR A 65 21.81 -4.45 3.41
N VAL A 66 20.85 -4.76 2.54
CA VAL A 66 20.93 -5.93 1.66
C VAL A 66 21.43 -5.44 0.31
N ALA A 67 22.44 -6.11 -0.25
CA ALA A 67 22.91 -5.80 -1.61
C ALA A 67 21.80 -6.08 -2.62
N TRP A 68 21.72 -5.26 -3.67
CA TRP A 68 20.67 -5.42 -4.69
C TRP A 68 20.70 -6.80 -5.36
N ASP A 69 21.89 -7.34 -5.64
CA ASP A 69 22.04 -8.67 -6.25
C ASP A 69 21.48 -9.78 -5.36
N ASP A 70 21.74 -9.72 -4.05
CA ASP A 70 21.20 -10.67 -3.07
C ASP A 70 19.67 -10.56 -2.98
N ALA A 71 19.13 -9.33 -3.00
CA ALA A 71 17.69 -9.08 -2.97
C ALA A 71 17.02 -9.59 -4.25
N LYS A 72 17.61 -9.33 -5.42
CA LYS A 72 17.10 -9.79 -6.72
C LYS A 72 17.10 -11.32 -6.79
N ALA A 73 18.20 -11.97 -6.41
CA ALA A 73 18.28 -13.43 -6.39
C ALA A 73 17.20 -14.04 -5.50
N TYR A 74 16.99 -13.48 -4.31
CA TYR A 74 15.92 -13.90 -3.40
C TYR A 74 14.51 -13.72 -4.00
N LEU A 75 14.22 -12.57 -4.59
CA LEU A 75 12.91 -12.29 -5.18
C LEU A 75 12.60 -13.21 -6.36
N THR A 76 13.59 -13.43 -7.24
CA THR A 76 13.45 -14.37 -8.37
C THR A 76 13.23 -15.80 -7.88
N ALA A 77 14.04 -16.27 -6.93
CA ALA A 77 13.86 -17.60 -6.36
C ALA A 77 12.47 -17.73 -5.71
N ARG A 78 12.04 -16.72 -4.92
CA ARG A 78 10.73 -16.73 -4.27
C ARG A 78 9.57 -16.78 -5.26
N ALA A 79 9.66 -16.05 -6.38
CA ALA A 79 8.64 -16.08 -7.42
C ALA A 79 8.52 -17.47 -8.06
N ASN A 80 9.64 -18.19 -8.23
CA ASN A 80 9.66 -19.51 -8.85
C ASN A 80 9.09 -20.63 -7.97
N VAL A 81 9.21 -20.52 -6.63
CA VAL A 81 8.66 -21.51 -5.68
C VAL A 81 7.33 -21.12 -5.03
N ALA A 82 6.74 -19.99 -5.44
CA ALA A 82 5.44 -19.52 -4.98
C ALA A 82 4.32 -20.45 -5.51
N GLY A 83 4.21 -21.64 -4.91
CA GLY A 83 3.28 -22.70 -5.29
C GLY A 83 3.65 -24.06 -4.70
N ASN A 84 4.94 -24.31 -4.43
CA ASN A 84 5.44 -25.63 -4.02
C ASN A 84 5.75 -25.74 -2.52
N GLY A 85 5.58 -24.66 -1.74
CA GLY A 85 5.85 -24.66 -0.30
C GLY A 85 7.33 -24.61 0.10
N GLU A 86 8.25 -24.58 -0.87
CA GLU A 86 9.69 -24.44 -0.61
C GLU A 86 10.05 -23.05 -0.05
N LYS A 87 10.85 -23.04 1.02
CA LYS A 87 11.31 -21.81 1.69
C LYS A 87 12.64 -21.35 1.09
N VAL A 88 12.60 -20.21 0.40
CA VAL A 88 13.82 -19.51 -0.01
C VAL A 88 14.44 -18.77 1.17
N VAL A 89 15.76 -18.92 1.36
CA VAL A 89 16.52 -18.24 2.41
C VAL A 89 16.54 -16.74 2.13
N LYS A 90 16.12 -15.93 3.11
CA LYS A 90 16.16 -14.47 3.01
C LYS A 90 17.60 -13.96 3.12
N PRO A 91 18.00 -12.98 2.30
CA PRO A 91 19.33 -12.39 2.40
C PRO A 91 19.45 -11.60 3.72
N THR A 92 20.64 -11.66 4.33
CA THR A 92 20.90 -11.02 5.62
C THR A 92 21.51 -9.63 5.41
N ALA A 93 21.03 -8.63 6.14
CA ALA A 93 21.56 -7.28 6.07
C ALA A 93 23.00 -7.21 6.63
N ARG A 94 23.91 -6.61 5.86
CA ARG A 94 25.34 -6.49 6.16
C ARG A 94 25.84 -5.11 5.72
N LYS A 95 26.96 -4.66 6.27
CA LYS A 95 27.60 -3.41 5.79
C LYS A 95 28.10 -3.66 4.37
N LEU A 96 27.73 -2.80 3.43
CA LEU A 96 28.24 -2.85 2.06
C LEU A 96 29.67 -2.27 2.07
N GLY A 97 30.66 -3.11 1.77
CA GLY A 97 32.09 -2.75 1.81
C GLY A 97 32.77 -3.11 3.14
N LYS A 98 33.73 -4.03 3.04
CA LYS A 98 35.09 -3.76 3.52
C LYS A 98 35.90 -3.33 2.31
#